data_AF-A0A1L9R3S1-F1
#
_entry.id   AF-A0A1L9R3S1-F1
#
_cell.length_a   1.000
_cell.length_b   1.000
_cell.length_c   1.000
_cell.angle_alpha   90.00
_cell.angle_beta   90.00
_cell.angle_gamma   90.00
#
_symmetry.space_group_name_H-M   'P 1'
#
loop_
_entity.id
_entity.type
_entity.pdbx_description
1 polymer ?
#
loop_
_entity_poly.entity_id
_entity_poly.type
_entity_poly.pdbx_seq_one_letter_code
_entity_poly.pdbx_strand_id
1 'polypeptide(L)'
;MSAQPKSRKPYTAEDILDCARSRLVEVRGFYRYDQSELVFQISQAAKQDLRKERSKGRKGKTPQLDVLFGRLLDYQHVTGKHDQLVGDCAITQKLQMDTHSRPRNHGLRAHSFRSHGISNTNDIRNRSQCSKLLHRLELELGVKGISMALLPALPKLPRLYDKEVSRMIGLLRRGSYAEVMVAAWDFNKQLAKDQDLYNTLMV
;
A
#
# COMPACT_ATOMS: atom_id res chain seq x y z
N MET A 1 -15.96 -34.76 6.94
CA MET A 1 -16.75 -33.51 7.01
C MET A 1 -15.90 -32.38 6.44
N SER A 2 -16.13 -32.00 5.19
CA SER A 2 -15.37 -30.94 4.52
C SER A 2 -15.83 -29.58 5.05
N ALA A 3 -14.97 -28.89 5.78
CA ALA A 3 -15.25 -27.53 6.23
C ALA A 3 -15.43 -26.62 5.02
N GLN A 4 -16.66 -26.16 4.77
CA GLN A 4 -16.90 -25.12 3.79
C GLN A 4 -16.05 -23.89 4.15
N PRO A 5 -15.32 -23.28 3.19
CA PRO A 5 -14.56 -22.09 3.46
C PRO A 5 -15.53 -20.98 3.87
N LYS A 6 -15.48 -20.55 5.14
CA LYS A 6 -16.23 -19.38 5.63
C LYS A 6 -15.96 -18.21 4.68
N SER A 7 -16.98 -17.76 3.96
CA SER A 7 -16.91 -16.55 3.16
C SER A 7 -16.52 -15.41 4.10
N ARG A 8 -15.31 -14.89 3.95
CA ARG A 8 -14.81 -13.79 4.79
C ARG A 8 -15.60 -12.55 4.39
N LYS A 9 -16.41 -12.02 5.32
CA LYS A 9 -17.17 -10.79 5.09
C LYS A 9 -16.23 -9.65 4.65
N PRO A 10 -16.61 -8.85 3.65
CA PRO A 10 -15.87 -7.64 3.27
C PRO A 10 -15.87 -6.64 4.42
N TYR A 11 -14.83 -5.81 4.51
CA TYR A 11 -14.74 -4.74 5.50
C TYR A 11 -15.45 -3.48 5.00
N THR A 12 -16.02 -2.69 5.91
CA THR A 12 -16.58 -1.35 5.62
C THR A 12 -15.51 -0.27 5.76
N ALA A 13 -15.80 0.95 5.29
CA ALA A 13 -14.96 2.12 5.55
C ALA A 13 -14.75 2.35 7.07
N GLU A 14 -15.82 2.24 7.85
CA GLU A 14 -15.82 2.40 9.29
C GLU A 14 -14.94 1.33 9.97
N ASP A 15 -15.01 0.06 9.56
CA ASP A 15 -14.16 -1.02 10.09
C ASP A 15 -12.67 -0.73 9.96
N ILE A 16 -12.27 -0.05 8.88
CA ILE A 16 -10.89 0.35 8.59
C ILE A 16 -10.51 1.55 9.47
N LEU A 17 -11.34 2.58 9.47
CA LEU A 17 -11.07 3.83 10.19
C LEU A 17 -11.10 3.64 11.71
N ASP A 18 -12.02 2.84 12.24
CA ASP A 18 -12.06 2.49 13.67
C ASP A 18 -10.85 1.65 14.08
N CYS A 19 -10.41 0.75 13.21
CA CYS A 19 -9.19 -0.02 13.43
C CYS A 19 -7.93 0.86 13.47
N ALA A 20 -7.87 1.87 12.61
CA ALA A 20 -6.78 2.85 12.63
C ALA A 20 -6.86 3.71 13.91
N ARG A 21 -8.02 4.32 14.17
CA ARG A 21 -8.30 5.20 15.30
C ARG A 21 -7.94 4.56 16.64
N SER A 22 -8.41 3.32 16.88
CA SER A 22 -8.16 2.59 18.13
C SER A 22 -6.68 2.26 18.39
N ARG A 23 -5.83 2.29 17.36
CA ARG A 23 -4.39 1.99 17.47
C ARG A 23 -3.49 3.19 17.17
N LEU A 24 -4.05 4.40 17.02
CA LEU A 24 -3.26 5.60 16.71
C LEU A 24 -2.18 5.91 17.76
N VAL A 25 -2.42 5.63 19.04
CA VAL A 25 -1.42 5.83 20.10
C VAL A 25 -0.21 4.93 19.89
N GLU A 26 -0.44 3.67 19.51
CA GLU A 26 0.62 2.70 19.20
C GLU A 26 1.42 3.14 17.97
N VAL A 27 0.72 3.60 16.92
CA VAL A 27 1.34 4.11 15.70
C VAL A 27 2.17 5.37 15.98
N ARG A 28 1.65 6.30 16.78
CA ARG A 28 2.41 7.48 17.23
C ARG A 28 3.62 7.08 18.05
N GLY A 29 3.50 6.10 18.95
CA GLY A 29 4.61 5.57 19.74
C GLY A 29 5.70 4.95 18.86
N PHE A 30 5.31 4.20 17.83
CA PHE A 30 6.22 3.61 16.85
C PHE A 30 7.03 4.69 16.11
N TYR A 31 6.38 5.75 15.62
CA TYR A 31 7.04 6.82 14.87
C TYR A 31 7.68 7.93 15.72
N ARG A 32 7.74 7.79 17.05
CA ARG A 32 8.48 8.72 17.91
C ARG A 32 10.00 8.57 17.79
N TYR A 33 10.45 7.39 17.36
CA TYR A 33 11.86 7.06 17.24
C TYR A 33 12.27 6.98 15.78
N ASP A 34 13.56 7.20 15.51
CA ASP A 34 14.13 7.06 14.17
C ASP A 34 13.97 5.62 13.67
N GLN A 35 13.42 5.47 12.46
CA GLN A 35 13.18 4.19 11.82
C GLN A 35 14.28 3.80 10.82
N SER A 36 15.33 4.61 10.68
CA SER A 36 16.38 4.42 9.66
C SER A 36 17.03 3.03 9.70
N GLU A 37 17.34 2.50 10.90
CA GLU A 37 17.90 1.16 11.05
C GLU A 37 16.91 0.08 10.60
N LEU A 38 15.63 0.22 10.96
CA LEU A 38 14.58 -0.69 10.54
C LEU A 38 14.40 -0.66 9.01
N VAL A 39 14.41 0.52 8.39
CA VAL A 39 14.37 0.69 6.93
C VAL A 39 15.56 -0.05 6.28
N PHE A 40 16.77 0.08 6.84
CA PHE A 40 17.94 -0.62 6.36
C PHE A 40 17.78 -2.15 6.43
N GLN A 41 17.34 -2.67 7.58
CA GLN A 41 17.09 -4.11 7.76
C GLN A 41 16.03 -4.63 6.78
N ILE A 42 14.92 -3.89 6.59
CA ILE A 42 13.85 -4.24 5.65
C ILE A 42 14.37 -4.27 4.21
N SER A 43 15.23 -3.32 3.81
CA SER A 43 15.80 -3.26 2.46
C SER A 43 16.76 -4.42 2.17
N GLN A 44 17.61 -4.77 3.14
CA GLN A 44 18.52 -5.92 3.03
C GLN A 44 17.73 -7.23 2.90
N ALA A 45 16.71 -7.43 3.73
CA ALA A 45 15.82 -8.58 3.64
C ALA A 45 15.07 -8.64 2.29
N ALA A 46 14.67 -7.48 1.75
CA ALA A 46 14.05 -7.39 0.43
C ALA A 46 14.96 -7.90 -0.69
N LYS A 47 16.24 -7.51 -0.64
CA LYS A 47 17.28 -7.85 -1.61
C LYS A 47 17.66 -9.33 -1.54
N GLN A 48 17.76 -9.88 -0.34
CA GLN A 48 18.15 -11.27 -0.12
C GLN A 48 17.02 -12.26 -0.41
N ASP A 49 15.75 -11.88 -0.20
CA ASP A 49 14.62 -12.79 -0.41
C ASP A 49 13.32 -12.05 -0.79
N LEU A 50 13.16 -11.72 -2.08
CA LEU A 50 11.93 -11.14 -2.64
C LEU A 50 10.66 -11.98 -2.35
N ARG A 51 10.79 -13.25 -1.94
CA ARG A 51 9.69 -14.22 -1.86
C ARG A 51 9.40 -14.80 -0.46
N LYS A 52 10.35 -14.91 0.48
CA LYS A 52 10.11 -15.74 1.70
C LYS A 52 9.78 -15.00 3.00
N GLU A 53 10.26 -13.79 3.25
CA GLU A 53 10.18 -13.23 4.62
C GLU A 53 8.89 -12.48 4.93
N ARG A 54 8.25 -11.85 3.94
CA ARG A 54 7.15 -10.89 4.16
C ARG A 54 5.77 -11.52 4.43
N SER A 55 5.73 -12.85 4.34
CA SER A 55 4.58 -13.72 4.63
C SER A 55 4.52 -14.19 6.09
N LYS A 56 5.53 -13.87 6.93
CA LYS A 56 5.60 -14.33 8.33
C LYS A 56 4.64 -13.58 9.28
N GLY A 57 3.37 -13.45 8.89
CA GLY A 57 2.29 -13.31 9.87
C GLY A 57 1.88 -14.70 10.31
N ARG A 58 2.16 -15.10 11.55
CA ARG A 58 1.57 -16.34 12.11
C ARG A 58 0.05 -16.22 11.96
N LYS A 59 -0.58 -17.16 11.23
CA LYS A 59 -2.04 -17.19 11.04
C LYS A 59 -2.71 -17.03 12.41
N GLY A 60 -3.48 -15.96 12.60
CA GLY A 60 -4.23 -15.69 13.82
C GLY A 60 -3.66 -14.62 14.76
N LYS A 61 -2.43 -14.13 14.56
CA LYS A 61 -1.91 -12.95 15.30
C LYS A 61 -1.97 -11.70 14.45
N THR A 62 -2.39 -10.59 15.05
CA THR A 62 -2.29 -9.25 14.45
C THR A 62 -0.82 -8.97 14.13
N PRO A 63 -0.46 -8.60 12.89
CA PRO A 63 0.92 -8.29 12.56
C PRO A 63 1.43 -7.12 13.42
N GLN A 64 2.69 -7.19 13.84
CA GLN A 64 3.37 -6.10 14.54
C GLN A 64 3.59 -4.91 13.58
N LEU A 65 3.75 -3.70 14.13
CA LEU A 65 3.80 -2.47 13.34
C LEU A 65 5.04 -2.40 12.43
N ASP A 66 6.17 -2.93 12.86
CA ASP A 66 7.40 -3.09 12.07
C ASP A 66 7.16 -3.88 10.77
N VAL A 67 6.45 -5.01 10.86
CA VAL A 67 6.09 -5.85 9.71
C VAL A 67 5.12 -5.12 8.78
N LEU A 68 4.16 -4.39 9.36
CA LEU A 68 3.22 -3.58 8.57
C LEU A 68 3.94 -2.42 7.89
N PHE A 69 4.92 -1.82 8.55
CA PHE A 69 5.69 -0.70 8.05
C PHE A 69 6.54 -1.12 6.85
N GLY A 70 7.25 -2.25 6.94
CA GLY A 70 7.96 -2.79 5.78
C GLY A 70 7.05 -3.11 4.60
N ARG A 71 5.83 -3.60 4.86
CA ARG A 71 4.81 -3.79 3.81
C ARG A 71 4.34 -2.48 3.20
N LEU A 72 4.20 -1.43 4.00
CA LEU A 72 3.81 -0.11 3.52
C LEU A 72 4.88 0.46 2.57
N LEU A 73 6.15 0.44 2.99
CA LEU A 73 7.29 0.92 2.17
C LEU A 73 7.40 0.15 0.84
N ASP A 74 7.16 -1.16 0.87
CA ASP A 74 7.07 -1.96 -0.33
C ASP A 74 5.95 -1.53 -1.27
N TYR A 75 4.77 -1.31 -0.71
CA TYR A 75 3.61 -0.94 -1.52
C TYR A 75 3.88 0.42 -2.18
N GLN A 76 4.43 1.38 -1.43
CA GLN A 76 4.78 2.68 -1.98
C GLN A 76 5.90 2.59 -3.04
N HIS A 77 6.93 1.77 -2.81
CA HIS A 77 7.98 1.53 -3.81
C HIS A 77 7.43 0.90 -5.10
N VAL A 78 6.52 -0.09 -4.98
CA VAL A 78 5.86 -0.72 -6.13
C VAL A 78 4.93 0.27 -6.86
N THR A 79 4.23 1.13 -6.13
CA THR A 79 3.42 2.22 -6.73
C THR A 79 4.33 3.16 -7.53
N GLY A 80 5.41 3.65 -6.93
CA GLY A 80 6.34 4.56 -7.60
C GLY A 80 6.93 3.97 -8.88
N LYS A 81 7.34 2.69 -8.85
CA LYS A 81 7.79 1.97 -10.05
C LYS A 81 6.68 1.79 -11.08
N HIS A 82 5.45 1.48 -10.65
CA HIS A 82 4.32 1.35 -11.55
C HIS A 82 3.97 2.69 -12.23
N ASP A 83 4.01 3.80 -11.50
CA ASP A 83 3.70 5.12 -12.05
C ASP A 83 4.78 5.61 -13.01
N GLN A 84 6.06 5.33 -12.71
CA GLN A 84 7.16 5.50 -13.66
C GLN A 84 6.94 4.67 -14.92
N LEU A 85 6.63 3.38 -14.80
CA LEU A 85 6.38 2.50 -15.93
C LEU A 85 5.16 2.92 -16.77
N VAL A 86 4.08 3.38 -16.13
CA VAL A 86 2.91 3.90 -16.84
C VAL A 86 3.22 5.23 -17.50
N GLY A 87 4.00 6.10 -16.88
CA GLY A 87 4.52 7.33 -17.47
C GLY A 87 5.38 7.05 -18.71
N ASP A 88 6.34 6.15 -18.59
CA ASP A 88 7.21 5.72 -19.68
C ASP A 88 6.41 5.06 -20.82
N CYS A 89 5.42 4.25 -20.48
CA CYS A 89 4.50 3.65 -21.44
C CYS A 89 3.57 4.69 -22.09
N ALA A 90 3.16 5.76 -21.40
CA ALA A 90 2.38 6.85 -21.97
C ALA A 90 3.22 7.70 -22.94
N ILE A 91 4.53 7.87 -22.67
CA ILE A 91 5.50 8.47 -23.58
C ILE A 91 5.69 7.57 -24.82
N THR A 92 5.82 6.26 -24.61
CA THR A 92 5.98 5.28 -25.69
C THR A 92 4.70 5.17 -26.56
N GLN A 93 3.52 5.26 -25.95
CA GLN A 93 2.24 5.28 -26.66
C GLN A 93 2.04 6.58 -27.44
N LYS A 94 2.46 7.75 -26.91
CA LYS A 94 2.46 9.00 -27.68
C LYS A 94 3.34 8.93 -28.93
N LEU A 95 4.42 8.15 -28.90
CA LEU A 95 5.28 7.88 -30.06
C LEU A 95 4.70 6.83 -31.03
N GLN A 96 3.69 6.05 -30.63
CA GLN A 96 3.09 4.97 -31.44
C GLN A 96 1.65 5.26 -31.89
N MET A 97 1.06 6.39 -31.49
CA MET A 97 -0.33 6.76 -31.76
C MET A 97 -0.55 7.47 -33.13
N ASP A 98 0.30 7.19 -34.12
CA ASP A 98 0.00 7.46 -35.54
C ASP A 98 -0.79 6.34 -36.21
N THR A 99 -1.21 5.31 -35.47
CA THR A 99 -2.09 4.26 -36.01
C THR A 99 -3.30 4.01 -35.12
N HIS A 100 -4.47 4.23 -35.72
CA HIS A 100 -5.80 4.03 -35.15
C HIS A 100 -6.00 2.60 -34.61
N SER A 101 -5.68 2.36 -33.35
CA SER A 101 -6.36 1.31 -32.56
C SER A 101 -6.17 1.56 -31.07
N ARG A 102 -7.28 1.67 -30.32
CA ARG A 102 -7.25 1.59 -28.86
C ARG A 102 -6.79 0.17 -28.49
N PRO A 103 -5.67 -0.04 -27.78
CA PRO A 103 -5.30 -1.37 -27.36
C PRO A 103 -6.30 -1.86 -26.31
N ARG A 104 -6.75 -3.11 -26.46
CA ARG A 104 -7.48 -3.82 -25.40
C ARG A 104 -6.59 -3.89 -24.16
N ASN A 105 -6.93 -3.16 -23.10
CA ASN A 105 -6.20 -3.12 -21.81
C ASN A 105 -6.08 -4.48 -21.09
N HIS A 106 -6.62 -5.56 -21.66
CA HIS A 106 -6.52 -6.92 -21.13
C HIS A 106 -5.17 -7.54 -21.49
N GLY A 107 -4.22 -7.51 -20.54
CA GLY A 107 -2.97 -8.27 -20.63
C GLY A 107 -1.69 -7.48 -20.35
N LEU A 108 -1.72 -6.15 -20.51
CA LEU A 108 -0.55 -5.29 -20.34
C LEU A 108 0.07 -5.40 -18.94
N ARG A 109 -0.75 -5.42 -17.88
CA ARG A 109 -0.24 -5.63 -16.50
C ARG A 109 0.48 -6.95 -16.33
N ALA A 110 -0.10 -8.05 -16.81
CA ALA A 110 0.50 -9.37 -16.68
C ALA A 110 1.79 -9.48 -17.51
N HIS A 111 1.85 -8.80 -18.65
CA HIS A 111 3.03 -8.71 -19.50
C HIS A 111 4.14 -7.85 -18.85
N SER A 112 3.80 -6.66 -18.33
CA SER A 112 4.74 -5.78 -17.64
C SER A 112 5.31 -6.40 -16.36
N PHE A 113 4.51 -7.13 -15.58
CA PHE A 113 5.05 -7.86 -14.42
C PHE A 113 6.05 -8.94 -14.86
N ARG A 114 5.74 -9.71 -15.91
CA ARG A 114 6.66 -10.72 -16.44
C ARG A 114 7.93 -10.13 -17.04
N SER A 115 7.83 -9.02 -17.77
CA SER A 115 8.98 -8.36 -18.41
C SER A 115 9.96 -7.77 -17.39
N HIS A 116 9.52 -7.53 -16.15
CA HIS A 116 10.34 -7.06 -15.03
C HIS A 116 10.67 -8.16 -14.02
N GLY A 117 10.46 -9.45 -14.37
CA GLY A 117 10.78 -10.59 -13.49
C GLY A 117 9.88 -10.74 -12.26
N ILE A 118 8.75 -10.01 -12.20
CA ILE A 118 7.81 -10.02 -11.08
C ILE A 118 6.81 -11.18 -11.28
N SER A 119 6.75 -12.11 -10.31
CA SER A 119 5.85 -13.26 -10.40
C SER A 119 4.38 -12.85 -10.28
N ASN A 120 3.50 -13.40 -11.10
CA ASN A 120 2.05 -13.11 -11.05
C ASN A 120 1.35 -13.94 -9.97
N THR A 121 1.79 -13.81 -8.72
CA THR A 121 1.17 -14.48 -7.57
C THR A 121 0.01 -13.67 -7.02
N ASN A 122 -0.95 -14.34 -6.36
CA ASN A 122 -2.05 -13.67 -5.66
C ASN A 122 -1.55 -12.66 -4.62
N ASP A 123 -0.39 -12.92 -4.01
CA ASP A 123 0.23 -12.00 -3.06
C ASP A 123 0.61 -10.69 -3.76
N ILE A 124 1.38 -10.75 -4.86
CA ILE A 124 1.77 -9.57 -5.63
C ILE A 124 0.56 -8.79 -6.17
N ARG A 125 -0.51 -9.49 -6.58
CA ARG A 125 -1.76 -8.85 -6.98
C ARG A 125 -2.40 -8.06 -5.82
N ASN A 126 -2.46 -8.66 -4.63
CA ASN A 126 -3.00 -7.99 -3.43
C ASN A 126 -2.13 -6.79 -3.03
N ARG A 127 -0.80 -6.91 -3.09
CA ARG A 127 0.13 -5.81 -2.84
C ARG A 127 -0.11 -4.65 -3.81
N SER A 128 -0.20 -4.95 -5.10
CA SER A 128 -0.47 -3.95 -6.15
C SER A 128 -1.87 -3.32 -6.02
N GLN A 129 -2.86 -4.04 -5.49
CA GLN A 129 -4.18 -3.48 -5.20
C GLN A 129 -4.13 -2.54 -3.99
N CYS A 130 -3.47 -2.94 -2.89
CA CYS A 130 -3.24 -2.10 -1.72
C CYS A 130 -2.47 -0.82 -2.06
N SER A 131 -1.37 -0.94 -2.81
CA SER A 131 -0.62 0.18 -3.38
C SER A 131 -1.53 1.25 -3.98
N LYS A 132 -2.40 0.83 -4.91
CA LYS A 132 -3.27 1.75 -5.64
C LYS A 132 -4.33 2.37 -4.76
N LEU A 133 -4.88 1.59 -3.82
CA LEU A 133 -5.86 2.08 -2.87
C LEU A 133 -5.23 3.15 -1.97
N LEU A 134 -4.07 2.87 -1.37
CA LEU A 134 -3.34 3.84 -0.54
C LEU A 134 -2.99 5.09 -1.34
N HIS A 135 -2.43 4.93 -2.54
CA HIS A 135 -2.09 6.06 -3.39
C HIS A 135 -3.31 6.90 -3.75
N ARG A 136 -4.45 6.26 -4.06
CA ARG A 136 -5.73 6.96 -4.30
C ARG A 136 -6.17 7.76 -3.07
N LEU A 137 -6.04 7.21 -1.86
CA LEU A 137 -6.36 7.94 -0.63
C LEU A 137 -5.44 9.15 -0.44
N GLU A 138 -4.13 8.95 -0.60
CA GLU A 138 -3.12 10.01 -0.46
C GLU A 138 -3.40 11.17 -1.44
N LEU A 139 -3.69 10.84 -2.71
CA LEU A 139 -4.02 11.82 -3.74
C LEU A 139 -5.35 12.54 -3.46
N GLU A 140 -6.42 11.79 -3.19
CA GLU A 140 -7.74 12.40 -3.01
C GLU A 140 -7.85 13.18 -1.69
N LEU A 141 -7.08 12.83 -0.66
CA LEU A 141 -7.07 13.56 0.61
C LEU A 141 -6.00 14.66 0.66
N GLY A 142 -5.03 14.64 -0.24
CA GLY A 142 -3.91 15.60 -0.27
C GLY A 142 -2.89 15.40 0.86
N VAL A 143 -2.89 14.25 1.53
CA VAL A 143 -2.03 13.95 2.69
C VAL A 143 -1.39 12.59 2.51
N LYS A 144 -0.07 12.54 2.23
CA LYS A 144 0.62 11.25 2.04
C LYS A 144 0.67 10.42 3.31
N GLY A 145 0.84 11.07 4.47
CA GLY A 145 0.88 10.41 5.78
C GLY A 145 -0.39 9.64 6.17
N ILE A 146 -1.48 9.71 5.40
CA ILE A 146 -2.69 8.90 5.66
C ILE A 146 -2.39 7.40 5.59
N SER A 147 -1.45 6.98 4.75
CA SER A 147 -1.05 5.58 4.65
C SER A 147 -0.36 5.07 5.92
N MET A 148 0.39 5.92 6.61
CA MET A 148 0.95 5.63 7.95
C MET A 148 -0.13 5.60 9.03
N ALA A 149 -1.08 6.54 9.00
CA ALA A 149 -2.20 6.52 9.94
C ALA A 149 -3.06 5.25 9.81
N LEU A 150 -3.18 4.72 8.59
CA LEU A 150 -3.90 3.48 8.28
C LEU A 150 -3.06 2.20 8.46
N LEU A 151 -1.81 2.31 8.93
CA LEU A 151 -0.89 1.18 9.09
C LEU A 151 -1.52 -0.02 9.83
N PRO A 152 -2.24 0.14 10.95
CA PRO A 152 -2.85 -0.98 11.66
C PRO A 152 -3.94 -1.70 10.86
N ALA A 153 -4.56 -1.01 9.91
CA ALA A 153 -5.62 -1.53 9.05
C ALA A 153 -5.11 -2.06 7.70
N LEU A 154 -3.81 -1.92 7.41
CA LEU A 154 -3.17 -2.36 6.17
C LEU A 154 -3.55 -3.79 5.74
N PRO A 155 -3.62 -4.81 6.62
CA PRO A 155 -4.03 -6.17 6.22
C PRO A 155 -5.49 -6.31 5.77
N LYS A 156 -6.34 -5.34 6.12
CA LYS A 156 -7.78 -5.31 5.82
C LYS A 156 -8.07 -4.60 4.50
N LEU A 157 -7.21 -3.65 4.10
CA LEU A 157 -7.38 -2.84 2.87
C LEU A 157 -7.57 -3.65 1.57
N PRO A 158 -6.91 -4.80 1.31
CA PRO A 158 -7.14 -5.54 0.07
C PRO A 158 -8.58 -6.05 -0.09
N ARG A 159 -9.37 -6.08 0.99
CA ARG A 159 -10.76 -6.55 0.99
C ARG A 159 -11.77 -5.41 1.01
N LEU A 160 -11.30 -4.17 0.92
CA LEU A 160 -12.17 -3.00 0.83
C LEU A 160 -12.63 -2.85 -0.62
N TYR A 161 -13.94 -2.75 -0.84
CA TYR A 161 -14.50 -2.49 -2.17
C TYR A 161 -14.37 -1.02 -2.54
N ASP A 162 -14.36 -0.70 -3.84
CA ASP A 162 -14.19 0.68 -4.33
C ASP A 162 -15.25 1.65 -3.79
N LYS A 163 -16.50 1.20 -3.57
CA LYS A 163 -17.54 2.01 -2.95
C LYS A 163 -17.20 2.40 -1.51
N GLU A 164 -16.57 1.49 -0.77
CA GLU A 164 -16.14 1.71 0.62
C GLU A 164 -14.88 2.60 0.64
N VAL A 165 -14.01 2.52 -0.36
CA VAL A 165 -12.90 3.47 -0.54
C VAL A 165 -13.45 4.89 -0.70
N SER A 166 -14.40 5.11 -1.62
CA SER A 166 -15.02 6.42 -1.81
C SER A 166 -15.76 6.90 -0.55
N ARG A 167 -16.43 5.99 0.17
CA ARG A 167 -17.08 6.30 1.45
C ARG A 167 -16.05 6.72 2.51
N MET A 168 -14.94 6.01 2.63
CA MET A 168 -13.84 6.31 3.55
C MET A 168 -13.27 7.70 3.30
N ILE A 169 -13.04 8.06 2.02
CA ILE A 169 -12.60 9.40 1.62
C ILE A 169 -13.63 10.45 2.05
N GLY A 170 -14.92 10.18 1.81
CA GLY A 170 -16.01 11.07 2.23
C GLY A 170 -16.06 11.29 3.74
N LEU A 171 -15.89 10.23 4.55
CA LEU A 171 -15.86 10.31 6.01
C LEU A 171 -14.66 11.13 6.52
N LEU A 172 -13.48 10.92 5.93
CA LEU A 172 -12.27 11.65 6.29
C LEU A 172 -12.38 13.14 5.92
N ARG A 173 -12.88 13.47 4.73
CA ARG A 173 -13.09 14.87 4.29
C ARG A 173 -14.13 15.61 5.12
N ARG A 174 -15.16 14.91 5.62
CA ARG A 174 -16.19 15.48 6.51
C ARG A 174 -15.72 15.63 7.96
N GLY A 175 -14.51 15.18 8.29
CA GLY A 175 -13.97 15.27 9.65
C GLY A 175 -14.53 14.25 10.63
N SER A 176 -15.27 13.22 10.18
CA SER A 176 -15.82 12.18 11.06
C SER A 176 -14.74 11.36 11.79
N TYR A 177 -13.50 11.42 11.27
CA TYR A 177 -12.30 10.78 11.83
C TYR A 177 -11.14 11.78 11.86
N ALA A 178 -11.37 12.95 12.47
CA ALA A 178 -10.41 14.04 12.51
C ALA A 178 -9.07 13.62 13.15
N GLU A 179 -9.08 12.74 14.16
CA GLU A 179 -7.86 12.29 14.84
C GLU A 179 -6.94 11.50 13.90
N VAL A 180 -7.52 10.71 13.00
CA VAL A 180 -6.78 9.97 11.97
C VAL A 180 -6.13 10.94 10.98
N MET A 181 -6.86 11.98 10.57
CA MET A 181 -6.33 13.01 9.68
C MET A 181 -5.23 13.83 10.34
N VAL A 182 -5.39 14.24 11.60
CA VAL A 182 -4.35 14.96 12.34
C VAL A 182 -3.09 14.12 12.45
N ALA A 183 -3.20 12.84 12.83
CA ALA A 183 -2.05 11.94 12.86
C ALA A 183 -1.41 11.79 11.47
N ALA A 184 -2.19 11.70 10.40
CA ALA A 184 -1.68 11.64 9.03
C ALA A 184 -0.84 12.88 8.66
N TRP A 185 -1.26 14.08 9.09
CA TRP A 185 -0.48 15.30 8.89
C TRP A 185 0.84 15.25 9.65
N ASP A 186 0.82 14.81 10.91
CA ASP A 186 2.02 14.67 11.76
C ASP A 186 3.04 13.72 11.10
N PHE A 187 2.57 12.63 10.51
CA PHE A 187 3.42 11.60 9.89
C PHE A 187 3.98 11.98 8.52
N ASN A 188 3.43 13.00 7.85
CA ASN A 188 3.71 13.28 6.44
C ASN A 188 5.21 13.51 6.15
N LYS A 189 5.92 14.21 7.05
CA LYS A 189 7.36 14.45 6.91
C LYS A 189 8.19 13.20 7.13
N GLN A 190 7.78 12.36 8.09
CA GLN A 190 8.49 11.13 8.41
C GLN A 190 8.36 10.11 7.27
N LEU A 191 7.16 9.97 6.69
CA LEU A 191 6.91 9.10 5.54
C LEU A 191 7.85 9.40 4.38
N ALA A 192 8.00 10.68 4.05
CA ALA A 192 8.84 11.10 2.94
C ALA A 192 10.30 10.69 3.15
N LYS A 193 10.83 10.93 4.37
CA LYS A 193 12.20 10.54 4.73
C LYS A 193 12.42 9.03 4.64
N ASP A 194 11.51 8.25 5.24
CA ASP A 194 11.64 6.79 5.29
C ASP A 194 11.51 6.17 3.88
N GLN A 195 10.60 6.72 3.06
CA GLN A 195 10.41 6.26 1.68
C GLN A 195 11.60 6.62 0.78
N ASP A 196 12.18 7.82 0.93
CA ASP A 196 13.37 8.23 0.18
C ASP A 196 14.55 7.32 0.54
N LEU A 197 14.79 7.09 1.83
CA LEU A 197 15.84 6.17 2.30
C LEU A 197 15.63 4.75 1.75
N TYR A 198 14.40 4.23 1.83
CA TYR A 198 14.08 2.91 1.31
C TYR A 198 14.34 2.83 -0.21
N ASN A 199 13.93 3.84 -0.97
CA ASN A 199 14.15 3.89 -2.41
C ASN A 199 15.64 3.93 -2.76
N THR A 200 16.45 4.74 -2.07
CA THR A 200 17.91 4.79 -2.26
C THR A 200 18.56 3.44 -1.99
N LEU A 201 18.11 2.74 -0.94
CA LEU A 201 18.64 1.42 -0.58
C LEU A 201 18.14 0.29 -1.49
N MET A 202 17.07 0.49 -2.26
CA MET A 202 16.48 -0.50 -3.17
C MET A 202 16.95 -0.37 -4.63
N VAL A 203 17.83 0.59 -4.93
CA VAL A 203 18.66 0.61 -6.15
C VAL A 203 19.70 -0.51 -6.08
#